data_AF-A0A6M0QYX4-F1
#
_entry.id   AF-A0A6M0QYX4-F1
#
_cell.length_a   1.000
_cell.length_b   1.000
_cell.length_c   1.000
_cell.angle_alpha   90.00
_cell.angle_beta   90.00
_cell.angle_gamma   90.00
#
_symmetry.space_group_name_H-M   'P 1'
#
loop_
_entity.id
_entity.type
_entity.pdbx_description
1 polymer ?
#
loop_
_entity_poly.entity_id
_entity_poly.type
_entity_poly.pdbx_seq_one_letter_code
_entity_poly.pdbx_strand_id
1 'polypeptide(L)' 'PRRLTPRECARLMGYDDSFRIPVSDTQAYKQFGNSVAVPVFAEVARLMRPHILALMEGQGLRKVG' A
#
# COMPACT_ATOMS: atom_id res chain seq x y z
N PRO A 1 -24.29 -14.00 -13.84
CA PRO A 1 -23.41 -13.22 -12.93
C PRO A 1 -21.95 -13.34 -13.41
N ARG A 2 -21.14 -12.28 -13.37
CA ARG A 2 -19.71 -12.31 -13.75
C ARG A 2 -18.80 -12.05 -12.55
N ARG A 3 -17.54 -12.51 -12.62
CA ARG A 3 -16.49 -12.13 -11.66
C ARG A 3 -16.03 -10.69 -11.93
N LEU A 4 -15.51 -10.04 -10.90
CA LEU A 4 -14.76 -8.78 -11.05
C LEU A 4 -13.45 -9.06 -11.79
N THR A 5 -13.00 -8.11 -12.60
CA THR A 5 -11.69 -8.12 -13.25
C THR A 5 -10.59 -7.72 -12.28
N PRO A 6 -9.30 -8.04 -12.55
CA PRO A 6 -8.21 -7.61 -11.67
C PRO A 6 -8.14 -6.09 -11.51
N ARG A 7 -8.52 -5.31 -12.54
CA ARG A 7 -8.59 -3.85 -12.46
C ARG A 7 -9.68 -3.37 -11.50
N GLU A 8 -10.86 -3.98 -11.53
CA GLU A 8 -11.93 -3.67 -10.59
C GLU A 8 -11.52 -4.01 -9.15
N CYS A 9 -10.82 -5.12 -8.93
CA CYS A 9 -10.23 -5.46 -7.62
C CYS A 9 -9.17 -4.43 -7.19
N ALA A 10 -8.29 -3.98 -8.08
CA ALA A 10 -7.30 -2.94 -7.77
C ALA A 10 -7.96 -1.64 -7.31
N ARG A 11 -8.99 -1.19 -8.04
CA ARG A 11 -9.79 -0.01 -7.67
C ARG A 11 -10.48 -0.18 -6.32
N LEU A 12 -11.02 -1.37 -6.05
CA LEU A 12 -11.66 -1.67 -4.76
C LEU A 12 -10.67 -1.54 -3.60
N MET A 13 -9.41 -1.95 -3.80
CA MET A 13 -8.34 -1.77 -2.82
C MET A 13 -7.76 -0.34 -2.79
N GLY A 14 -8.25 0.56 -3.66
CA GLY A 14 -7.86 1.97 -3.74
C GLY A 14 -6.56 2.24 -4.49
N TYR A 15 -6.13 1.32 -5.36
CA TYR A 15 -5.04 1.59 -6.29
C TYR A 15 -5.52 2.50 -7.43
N ASP A 16 -4.62 3.37 -7.90
CA ASP A 16 -4.85 4.23 -9.06
C ASP A 16 -4.99 3.43 -10.36
N ASP A 17 -5.68 4.01 -11.35
CA ASP A 17 -5.93 3.39 -12.65
C ASP A 17 -4.65 3.13 -13.46
N SER A 18 -3.59 3.89 -13.20
CA SER A 18 -2.26 3.68 -13.80
C SER A 18 -1.49 2.49 -13.20
N PHE A 19 -1.98 1.87 -12.12
CA PHE A 19 -1.29 0.75 -11.46
C PHE A 19 -1.14 -0.44 -12.43
N ARG A 20 0.09 -0.84 -12.72
CA ARG A 20 0.35 -1.92 -13.69
C ARG A 20 0.08 -3.29 -13.08
N ILE A 21 -0.56 -4.19 -13.84
CA ILE A 21 -0.83 -5.58 -13.46
C ILE A 21 -0.09 -6.49 -14.46
N PRO A 22 1.22 -6.76 -14.27
CA PRO A 22 2.04 -7.50 -15.23
C PRO A 22 2.00 -9.02 -15.03
N VAL A 23 1.07 -9.53 -14.22
CA VAL A 23 0.94 -10.95 -13.85
C VAL A 23 -0.40 -11.51 -14.31
N SER A 24 -0.56 -12.83 -14.26
CA SER A 24 -1.83 -13.49 -14.60
C SER A 24 -2.98 -13.05 -13.68
N ASP A 25 -4.21 -13.09 -14.19
CA ASP A 25 -5.42 -12.78 -13.42
C ASP A 25 -5.48 -13.52 -12.08
N THR A 26 -5.19 -14.82 -12.07
CA THR A 26 -5.18 -15.65 -10.85
C THR A 26 -4.23 -15.10 -9.79
N GLN A 27 -3.02 -14.69 -10.21
CA GLN A 27 -2.03 -14.10 -9.29
C GLN A 27 -2.45 -12.70 -8.85
N ALA A 28 -3.01 -11.89 -9.76
CA ALA A 28 -3.49 -10.55 -9.45
C ALA A 28 -4.63 -10.59 -8.42
N TYR A 29 -5.61 -11.50 -8.56
CA TYR A 29 -6.65 -11.68 -7.55
C TYR A 29 -6.08 -12.03 -6.17
N LYS A 30 -5.06 -12.90 -6.11
CA LYS A 30 -4.38 -13.23 -4.85
C LYS A 30 -3.64 -12.02 -4.27
N GLN A 31 -2.94 -11.24 -5.10
CA GLN A 31 -2.22 -10.05 -4.68
C GLN A 31 -3.17 -8.98 -4.13
N PHE A 32 -4.26 -8.69 -4.84
CA PHE A 32 -5.24 -7.70 -4.38
C PHE A 32 -6.03 -8.19 -3.16
N GLY A 33 -6.41 -9.47 -3.10
CA GLY A 33 -7.11 -10.04 -1.95
C GLY A 33 -6.25 -10.07 -0.67
N ASN A 34 -4.93 -10.18 -0.81
CA ASN A 34 -4.00 -10.13 0.32
C ASN A 34 -3.47 -8.71 0.61
N SER A 35 -3.82 -7.72 -0.21
CA SER A 35 -3.36 -6.35 -0.01
C SER A 35 -4.13 -5.67 1.12
N VAL A 36 -3.58 -4.56 1.62
CA VAL A 36 -4.31 -3.60 2.45
C VAL A 36 -5.07 -2.61 1.57
N ALA A 37 -6.17 -2.06 2.09
CA ALA A 37 -6.84 -0.95 1.43
C ALA A 37 -5.93 0.30 1.48
N VAL A 38 -5.47 0.76 0.31
CA VAL A 38 -4.51 1.86 0.16
C VAL A 38 -4.95 3.14 0.90
N PRO A 39 -6.23 3.58 0.83
CA PRO A 39 -6.66 4.81 1.51
C PRO A 39 -6.60 4.69 3.04
N VAL A 40 -6.88 3.50 3.59
CA VAL A 40 -6.80 3.26 5.03
C VAL A 40 -5.36 3.40 5.50
N PHE A 41 -4.42 2.78 4.80
CA PHE A 41 -3.01 2.83 5.19
C PHE A 41 -2.38 4.20 4.95
N ALA A 42 -2.88 4.98 3.97
CA ALA A 42 -2.48 6.38 3.80
C ALA A 42 -2.80 7.23 5.04
N GLU A 43 -3.97 7.04 5.66
CA GLU A 43 -4.33 7.72 6.90
C GLU A 43 -3.49 7.27 8.09
N VAL A 44 -3.24 5.97 8.22
CA VAL A 44 -2.31 5.45 9.25
C VAL A 44 -0.93 6.08 9.08
N ALA A 45 -0.40 6.13 7.85
CA ALA A 45 0.89 6.77 7.56
C ALA A 45 0.89 8.27 7.92
N ARG A 46 -0.20 8.99 7.64
CA ARG A 46 -0.35 10.40 8.02
C ARG A 46 -0.28 10.60 9.53
N LEU A 47 -0.92 9.73 10.31
CA LEU A 47 -0.89 9.76 11.77
C LEU A 47 0.50 9.38 12.32
N MET A 48 1.17 8.40 11.70
CA MET A 48 2.50 7.95 12.12
C MET A 48 3.62 8.95 11.76
N ARG A 49 3.45 9.74 10.69
CA ARG A 49 4.45 10.67 10.16
C ARG A 49 5.15 11.54 11.22
N PRO A 50 4.46 12.30 12.09
CA PRO A 50 5.14 13.15 13.07
C PRO A 50 5.99 12.34 14.07
N HIS A 51 5.54 11.15 14.48
CA HIS A 51 6.28 10.28 15.39
C HIS A 51 7.56 9.74 14.74
N ILE A 52 7.46 9.34 13.47
CA ILE A 52 8.61 8.88 12.69
C ILE A 52 9.62 10.02 12.54
N LEU A 53 9.18 11.24 12.19
CA LEU A 53 10.07 12.40 12.04
C LEU A 53 10.75 12.77 13.36
N ALA A 54 10.02 12.80 14.48
CA ALA A 54 10.59 13.07 15.80
C ALA A 54 11.67 12.04 16.19
N LEU A 55 11.46 10.76 15.86
CA LEU A 55 12.47 9.71 16.07
C LEU A 55 13.68 9.92 15.17
N MET A 56 13.51 10.33 13.91
CA MET A 56 14.62 10.60 12.99
C MET A 56 15.46 11.81 13.44
N GLU A 57 14.82 12.89 13.90
CA GLU A 57 15.48 14.09 14.42
C GLU A 57 16.19 13.83 15.76
N GLY A 58 15.57 13.06 16.65
CA GLY A 58 16.16 12.61 17.92
C GLY A 58 17.26 11.54 17.76
N GLN A 59 17.38 10.95 16.56
CA GLN A 59 18.42 10.00 16.17
C GLN A 59 19.52 10.67 15.33
N GLY A 60 19.91 11.91 15.66
CA GLY A 60 21.13 12.51 15.15
C GLY A 60 22.32 11.55 15.30
N LEU A 61 22.64 10.84 14.20
CA LEU A 61 23.77 9.94 13.99
C LEU A 61 24.23 9.13 15.22
N ARG A 62 23.49 8.08 15.61
CA ARG A 62 24.17 6.92 16.20
C ARG A 62 24.94 6.23 15.08
N LYS A 63 26.14 6.73 14.76
CA LYS A 63 27.16 5.93 14.06
C LYS A 63 27.43 4.74 14.95
N VAL A 64 26.89 3.59 14.57
CA VAL A 64 27.28 2.31 15.16
C VAL A 64 28.72 2.11 14.70
N GLY A 65 29.65 2.26 15.65
CA GLY A 65 31.05 1.90 15.46
C GLY A 65 31.25 0.40 15.39
#